data_AF-B6A8A4-F1
#
_entry.id   AF-B6A8A4-F1
#
_cell.length_a   1.000
_cell.length_b   1.000
_cell.length_c   1.000
_cell.angle_alpha   90.00
_cell.angle_beta   90.00
_cell.angle_gamma   90.00
#
_symmetry.space_group_name_H-M   'P 1'
#
loop_
_entity.id
_entity.type
_entity.pdbx_description
1 polymer ?
#
loop_
_entity_poly.entity_id
_entity_poly.type
_entity_poly.pdbx_seq_one_letter_code
_entity_poly.pdbx_strand_id
1 'polypeptide(L)'
;FNRYSLIEDDIYDQLRYRLNHWVRCIAIPEKRVNNALSPTISLQNRLSHPVAHTGLKKLHGKGALSEWLAERKNLWVQPKVDGVAVTLTYVQGNLTQAISRGDGAVGQNWTDKVKYIPAIPHFISQAPPLLVLHGELFLKVTHHKQKEAGGINARALVAGAMMKKSP
;
A
#
# COMPACT_ATOMS: atom_id res chain seq x y z
N PHE A 1 16.07 13.22 -6.00
CA PHE A 1 15.31 12.71 -4.84
C PHE A 1 15.47 11.21 -4.78
N ASN A 2 16.18 10.71 -3.76
CA ASN A 2 16.36 9.27 -3.55
C ASN A 2 14.99 8.61 -3.40
N ARG A 3 14.73 7.58 -4.22
CA ARG A 3 13.42 6.94 -4.40
C ARG A 3 13.22 5.75 -3.45
N TYR A 4 13.90 5.76 -2.31
CA TYR A 4 13.82 4.74 -1.26
C TYR A 4 13.94 5.44 0.09
N SER A 5 13.27 4.88 1.11
CA SER A 5 13.39 5.36 2.49
C SER A 5 14.79 5.02 3.01
N LEU A 6 15.47 5.98 3.63
CA LEU A 6 16.76 5.75 4.31
C LEU A 6 16.58 5.20 5.73
N ILE A 7 15.33 5.11 6.20
CA ILE A 7 14.99 4.65 7.55
C ILE A 7 14.06 3.43 7.47
N GLU A 8 14.23 2.53 8.43
CA GLU A 8 13.36 1.37 8.64
C GLU A 8 11.94 1.79 9.05
N ASP A 9 10.96 0.95 8.72
CA ASP A 9 9.55 1.22 9.00
C ASP A 9 9.27 1.37 10.51
N ASP A 10 9.94 0.61 11.37
CA ASP A 10 9.78 0.72 12.82
C ASP A 10 10.25 2.08 13.35
N ILE A 11 11.32 2.64 12.77
CA ILE A 11 11.80 3.98 13.12
C ILE A 11 10.81 5.03 12.63
N TYR A 12 10.28 4.87 11.42
CA TYR A 12 9.23 5.74 10.90
C TYR A 12 7.99 5.72 11.81
N ASP A 13 7.53 4.54 12.23
CA ASP A 13 6.37 4.38 13.11
C ASP A 13 6.61 5.03 14.49
N GLN A 14 7.81 4.88 15.07
CA GLN A 14 8.18 5.57 16.32
C GLN A 14 8.17 7.09 16.17
N LEU A 15 8.75 7.62 15.09
CA LEU A 15 8.75 9.06 14.79
C LEU A 15 7.34 9.58 14.58
N ARG A 16 6.49 8.83 13.87
CA ARG A 16 5.08 9.19 13.64
C ARG A 16 4.28 9.16 14.93
N TYR A 17 4.50 8.18 15.79
CA TYR A 17 3.89 8.10 17.12
C TYR A 17 4.26 9.32 17.97
N ARG A 18 5.56 9.65 18.04
CA ARG A 18 6.06 10.81 18.77
C ARG A 18 5.50 12.13 18.24
N LEU A 19 5.44 12.29 16.93
CA LEU A 19 4.81 13.45 16.30
C LEU A 19 3.33 13.56 16.66
N ASN A 20 2.56 12.48 16.51
CA ASN A 20 1.12 12.48 16.83
C ASN A 20 0.88 12.82 18.32
N HIS A 21 1.74 12.34 19.21
CA HIS A 21 1.70 12.71 20.62
C HIS A 21 1.90 14.22 20.80
N TRP A 22 2.91 14.82 20.18
CA TRP A 22 3.15 16.26 20.26
C TRP A 22 2.03 17.12 19.66
N VAL A 23 1.49 16.71 18.52
CA VAL A 23 0.35 17.40 17.87
C VAL A 23 -0.84 17.48 18.81
N ARG A 24 -1.13 16.39 19.54
CA ARG A 24 -2.19 16.36 20.56
C ARG A 24 -1.86 17.26 21.74
N CYS A 25 -0.64 17.22 22.26
CA CYS A 25 -0.24 18.03 23.42
C CYS A 25 -0.24 19.54 23.13
N ILE A 26 0.09 19.94 21.89
CA ILE A 26 0.27 21.35 21.50
C ILE A 26 -0.99 21.88 20.76
N ALA A 27 -2.02 21.04 20.58
CA ALA A 27 -3.25 21.36 19.85
C ALA A 27 -3.00 21.94 18.44
N ILE A 28 -1.97 21.44 17.74
CA ILE A 28 -1.68 21.87 16.37
C ILE A 28 -2.78 21.32 15.45
N PRO A 29 -3.40 22.12 14.56
CA PRO A 29 -4.39 21.61 13.62
C PRO A 29 -3.80 20.48 12.75
N GLU A 30 -4.41 19.29 12.78
CA GLU A 30 -3.92 18.10 12.06
C GLU A 30 -3.72 18.37 10.56
N LYS A 31 -4.59 19.20 9.97
CA LYS A 31 -4.53 19.61 8.56
C LYS A 31 -3.20 20.29 8.19
N ARG A 32 -2.62 21.09 9.11
CA ARG A 32 -1.33 21.77 8.90
C ARG A 32 -0.17 20.78 8.88
N VAL A 33 -0.21 19.78 9.75
CA VAL A 33 0.84 18.75 9.89
C VAL A 33 0.81 17.79 8.70
N ASN A 34 -0.39 17.38 8.27
CA ASN A 34 -0.56 16.49 7.13
C ASN A 34 -0.15 17.15 5.81
N ASN A 35 -0.41 18.45 5.63
CA ASN A 35 0.06 19.20 4.47
C ASN A 35 1.59 19.32 4.43
N ALA A 36 2.25 19.53 5.58
CA ALA A 36 3.71 19.63 5.65
C ALA A 36 4.44 18.30 5.39
N LEU A 37 3.78 17.17 5.66
CA LEU A 37 4.35 15.82 5.49
C LEU A 37 3.88 15.14 4.21
N SER A 38 3.03 15.80 3.43
CA SER A 38 2.63 15.30 2.13
C SER A 38 3.82 15.40 1.19
N PRO A 39 4.33 14.28 0.64
CA PRO A 39 5.43 14.33 -0.29
C PRO A 39 5.01 15.16 -1.52
N THR A 40 5.92 15.99 -2.04
CA THR A 40 5.76 16.73 -3.29
C THR A 40 5.79 15.75 -4.47
N ILE A 41 4.74 14.92 -4.59
CA ILE A 41 4.53 14.02 -5.72
C ILE A 41 3.84 14.86 -6.78
N SER A 42 4.47 14.96 -7.95
CA SER A 42 3.89 15.59 -9.15
C SER A 42 2.40 15.25 -9.25
N LEU A 43 1.57 16.29 -9.30
CA LEU A 43 0.11 16.18 -9.47
C LEU A 43 -0.27 15.61 -10.84
N GLN A 44 0.69 15.51 -11.77
CA GLN A 44 0.47 14.97 -13.09
C GLN A 44 0.23 13.44 -13.00
N ASN A 45 -0.83 12.99 -13.67
CA ASN A 45 -1.18 11.57 -13.84
C ASN A 45 -1.71 10.86 -12.57
N ARG A 46 -2.58 11.55 -11.80
CA ARG A 46 -3.39 10.94 -10.75
C ARG A 46 -4.77 10.54 -11.27
N LEU A 47 -5.31 9.45 -10.75
CA LEU A 47 -6.61 8.91 -11.11
C LEU A 47 -7.40 8.58 -9.85
N SER A 48 -8.72 8.80 -9.91
CA SER A 48 -9.64 8.39 -8.86
C SER A 48 -9.84 6.88 -8.88
N HIS A 49 -9.87 6.26 -7.70
CA HIS A 49 -10.19 4.85 -7.58
C HIS A 49 -11.68 4.62 -7.85
N PRO A 50 -12.05 3.57 -8.62
CA PRO A 50 -13.44 3.16 -8.75
C PRO A 50 -14.06 2.74 -7.41
N VAL A 51 -13.23 2.16 -6.53
CA VAL A 51 -13.58 1.77 -5.16
C VAL A 51 -12.47 2.24 -4.23
N ALA A 52 -12.82 3.04 -3.22
CA ALA A 52 -11.84 3.60 -2.30
C ALA A 52 -11.14 2.52 -1.46
N HIS A 53 -9.85 2.72 -1.18
CA HIS A 53 -9.09 1.85 -0.29
C HIS A 53 -9.37 2.19 1.16
N THR A 54 -9.61 1.17 1.98
CA THR A 54 -9.75 1.32 3.43
C THR A 54 -8.51 0.78 4.16
N GLY A 55 -8.32 1.23 5.40
CA GLY A 55 -7.30 0.70 6.29
C GLY A 55 -7.82 -0.47 7.12
N LEU A 56 -6.90 -1.29 7.65
CA LEU A 56 -7.22 -2.32 8.64
C LEU A 56 -6.85 -1.84 10.04
N LYS A 57 -7.68 -2.19 11.03
CA LYS A 57 -7.37 -1.97 12.45
C LYS A 57 -6.30 -2.99 12.88
N LYS A 58 -5.14 -2.51 13.35
CA LYS A 58 -4.13 -3.36 13.98
C LYS A 58 -4.62 -3.77 15.37
N LEU A 59 -4.53 -5.07 15.67
CA LEU A 59 -4.77 -5.61 17.01
C LEU A 59 -3.44 -6.03 17.62
N HIS A 60 -3.22 -5.67 18.89
CA HIS A 60 -1.97 -5.94 19.59
C HIS A 60 -2.18 -6.99 20.68
N GLY A 61 -1.45 -8.09 20.56
CA GLY A 61 -1.47 -9.17 21.56
C GLY A 61 -2.64 -10.15 21.43
N LYS A 62 -2.54 -11.25 22.17
CA LYS A 62 -3.51 -12.37 22.11
C LYS A 62 -4.88 -12.00 22.69
N GLY A 63 -4.94 -11.13 23.70
CA GLY A 63 -6.20 -10.71 24.33
C GLY A 63 -7.11 -9.96 23.36
N ALA A 64 -6.61 -8.88 22.76
CA ALA A 64 -7.35 -8.10 21.76
C ALA A 64 -7.79 -8.93 20.55
N LEU A 65 -6.97 -9.90 20.14
CA LEU A 65 -7.35 -10.85 19.09
C LEU A 65 -8.49 -11.75 19.54
N SER A 66 -8.43 -12.32 20.76
CA SER A 66 -9.46 -13.23 21.28
C SER A 66 -10.81 -12.54 21.41
N GLU A 67 -10.83 -11.30 21.92
CA GLU A 67 -12.03 -10.47 21.98
C GLU A 67 -12.60 -10.19 20.58
N TRP A 68 -11.74 -9.86 19.61
CA TRP A 68 -12.17 -9.65 18.23
C TRP A 68 -12.72 -10.94 17.59
N LEU A 69 -12.21 -12.11 17.97
CA LEU A 69 -12.66 -13.39 17.44
C LEU A 69 -13.96 -13.90 18.07
N ALA A 70 -14.28 -13.49 19.30
CA ALA A 70 -15.34 -14.08 20.13
C ALA A 70 -16.71 -14.21 19.42
N GLU A 71 -17.06 -13.25 18.57
CA GLU A 71 -18.35 -13.20 17.88
C GLU A 71 -18.27 -13.53 16.38
N ARG A 72 -17.11 -13.98 15.87
CA ARG A 72 -16.85 -14.18 14.43
C ARG A 72 -16.60 -15.65 14.12
N LYS A 73 -17.30 -16.17 13.10
CA LYS A 73 -17.13 -17.55 12.58
C LYS A 73 -16.67 -17.53 11.12
N ASN A 74 -16.15 -18.66 10.62
CA ASN A 74 -15.71 -18.84 9.23
C ASN A 74 -14.66 -17.83 8.76
N LEU A 75 -13.58 -17.71 9.53
CA LEU A 75 -12.53 -16.75 9.25
C LEU A 75 -11.60 -17.24 8.14
N TRP A 76 -11.26 -16.33 7.24
CA TRP A 76 -10.19 -16.52 6.29
C TRP A 76 -8.96 -15.76 6.75
N VAL A 77 -7.88 -16.48 6.99
CA VAL A 77 -6.60 -15.92 7.43
C VAL A 77 -5.66 -15.86 6.24
N GLN A 78 -5.07 -14.68 6.02
CA GLN A 78 -4.06 -14.45 5.00
C GLN A 78 -2.81 -13.83 5.64
N PRO A 79 -1.60 -14.21 5.18
CA PRO A 79 -0.40 -13.48 5.53
C PRO A 79 -0.53 -12.01 5.13
N LYS A 80 -0.16 -11.11 6.03
CA LYS A 80 -0.03 -9.69 5.66
C LYS A 80 1.20 -9.55 4.76
N VAL A 81 0.98 -9.30 3.47
CA VAL A 81 2.04 -8.93 2.54
C VAL A 81 2.57 -7.56 2.93
N ASP A 82 3.88 -7.35 2.73
CA ASP A 82 4.50 -6.05 2.91
C ASP A 82 4.98 -5.52 1.56
N GLY A 83 4.17 -4.63 1.00
CA GLY A 83 4.43 -4.01 -0.29
C GLY A 83 3.65 -2.72 -0.44
N VAL A 84 3.30 -2.42 -1.69
CA VAL A 84 2.51 -1.23 -2.05
C VAL A 84 1.16 -1.64 -2.62
N ALA A 85 0.10 -1.14 -2.00
CA ALA A 85 -1.25 -1.41 -2.45
C ALA A 85 -1.51 -0.82 -3.84
N VAL A 86 -2.20 -1.60 -4.68
CA VAL A 86 -2.54 -1.29 -6.07
C VAL A 86 -4.00 -1.66 -6.36
N THR A 87 -4.63 -0.88 -7.22
CA THR A 87 -5.92 -1.20 -7.84
C THR A 87 -5.67 -1.62 -9.28
N LEU A 88 -6.17 -2.77 -9.69
CA LEU A 88 -6.19 -3.21 -11.08
C LEU A 88 -7.64 -3.18 -11.58
N THR A 89 -7.88 -2.57 -12.74
CA THR A 89 -9.19 -2.57 -13.38
C THR A 89 -9.10 -3.33 -14.70
N TYR A 90 -10.00 -4.28 -14.85
CA TYR A 90 -10.19 -5.06 -16.06
C TYR A 90 -11.55 -4.74 -16.66
N VAL A 91 -11.59 -4.46 -17.96
CA VAL A 91 -12.82 -4.26 -18.73
C VAL A 91 -12.91 -5.36 -19.78
N GLN A 92 -14.00 -6.11 -19.77
CA GLN A 92 -14.17 -7.30 -20.63
C GLN A 92 -12.94 -8.23 -20.57
N GLY A 93 -12.42 -8.44 -19.35
CA GLY A 93 -11.24 -9.26 -19.11
C GLY A 93 -9.89 -8.62 -19.45
N ASN A 94 -9.82 -7.47 -20.13
CA ASN A 94 -8.54 -6.81 -20.47
C ASN A 94 -8.10 -5.82 -19.38
N LEU A 95 -6.83 -5.86 -18.99
CA LEU A 95 -6.25 -4.89 -18.05
C LEU A 95 -6.23 -3.50 -18.68
N THR A 96 -7.08 -2.60 -18.18
CA THR A 96 -7.19 -1.23 -18.69
C THR A 96 -6.53 -0.20 -17.80
N GLN A 97 -6.39 -0.49 -16.50
CA GLN A 97 -5.89 0.49 -15.55
C GLN A 97 -5.17 -0.15 -14.37
N ALA A 98 -4.10 0.49 -13.92
CA ALA A 98 -3.52 0.27 -12.60
C ALA A 98 -3.29 1.59 -11.86
N ILE A 99 -3.72 1.67 -10.61
CA ILE A 99 -3.56 2.87 -9.77
C ILE A 99 -2.87 2.49 -8.45
N SER A 100 -1.87 3.26 -8.04
CA SER A 100 -1.32 3.18 -6.68
C SER A 100 -2.38 3.54 -5.63
N ARG A 101 -2.19 3.15 -4.36
CA ARG A 101 -3.15 3.54 -3.31
C ARG A 101 -3.32 5.05 -3.15
N GLY A 102 -2.23 5.82 -3.16
CA GLY A 102 -2.25 7.26 -2.86
C GLY A 102 -2.87 7.56 -1.49
N ASP A 103 -3.87 8.44 -1.44
CA ASP A 103 -4.63 8.72 -0.20
C ASP A 103 -5.79 7.73 0.04
N GLY A 104 -5.99 6.80 -0.88
CA GLY A 104 -7.05 5.79 -0.86
C GLY A 104 -8.28 6.16 -1.68
N ALA A 105 -8.49 7.44 -2.01
CA ALA A 105 -9.51 7.90 -2.95
C ALA A 105 -8.91 8.20 -4.32
N VAL A 106 -7.70 8.76 -4.34
CA VAL A 106 -6.95 9.13 -5.54
C VAL A 106 -5.54 8.58 -5.42
N GLY A 107 -5.06 7.99 -6.51
CA GLY A 107 -3.71 7.43 -6.61
C GLY A 107 -3.01 7.82 -7.89
N GLN A 108 -1.79 7.33 -8.07
CA GLN A 108 -1.02 7.57 -9.29
C GLN A 108 -1.27 6.49 -10.32
N ASN A 109 -1.41 6.87 -11.58
CA ASN A 109 -1.52 5.94 -12.69
C ASN A 109 -0.21 5.17 -12.90
N TRP A 110 -0.30 3.85 -12.77
CA TRP A 110 0.78 2.87 -12.95
C TRP A 110 0.52 1.91 -14.13
N THR A 111 -0.49 2.20 -14.97
CA THR A 111 -0.95 1.30 -16.04
C THR A 111 0.16 0.85 -16.98
N ASP A 112 1.06 1.76 -17.39
CA ASP A 112 2.15 1.36 -18.28
C ASP A 112 3.24 0.54 -17.58
N LYS A 113 3.40 0.70 -16.27
CA LYS A 113 4.43 0.01 -15.48
C LYS A 113 4.04 -1.41 -15.14
N VAL A 114 2.77 -1.63 -14.80
CA VAL A 114 2.29 -2.98 -14.46
C VAL A 114 2.36 -3.95 -15.63
N LYS A 115 2.38 -3.47 -16.87
CA LYS A 115 2.59 -4.30 -18.07
C LYS A 115 3.91 -5.07 -18.04
N TYR A 116 4.91 -4.55 -17.33
CA TYR A 116 6.24 -5.18 -17.16
C TYR A 116 6.30 -6.17 -15.98
N ILE A 117 5.20 -6.38 -15.25
CA ILE A 117 5.13 -7.32 -14.12
C ILE A 117 4.47 -8.62 -14.61
N PRO A 118 5.22 -9.71 -14.86
CA PRO A 118 4.68 -10.91 -15.49
C PRO A 118 3.58 -11.61 -14.67
N ALA A 119 3.59 -11.41 -13.35
CA ALA A 119 2.59 -11.96 -12.45
C ALA A 119 1.21 -11.28 -12.56
N ILE A 120 1.12 -10.13 -13.24
CA ILE A 120 -0.14 -9.44 -13.49
C ILE A 120 -0.62 -9.86 -14.89
N PRO A 121 -1.71 -10.66 -15.00
CA PRO A 121 -2.22 -11.06 -16.29
C PRO A 121 -2.76 -9.83 -17.04
N HIS A 122 -2.44 -9.72 -18.32
CA HIS A 122 -3.01 -8.67 -19.19
C HIS A 122 -4.45 -8.98 -19.58
N PHE A 123 -4.84 -10.26 -19.56
CA PHE A 123 -6.20 -10.72 -19.83
C PHE A 123 -6.62 -11.81 -18.82
N ILE A 124 -7.87 -11.73 -18.35
CA ILE A 124 -8.51 -12.72 -17.50
C ILE A 124 -9.73 -13.26 -18.25
N SER A 125 -9.72 -14.56 -18.57
CA SER A 125 -10.86 -15.23 -19.20
C SER A 125 -12.05 -15.28 -18.26
N GLN A 126 -13.26 -15.15 -18.82
CA GLN A 126 -14.53 -15.24 -18.07
C GLN A 126 -14.66 -14.22 -16.93
N ALA A 127 -13.92 -13.11 -16.98
CA ALA A 127 -14.10 -12.02 -16.03
C ALA A 127 -15.46 -11.32 -16.26
N PRO A 128 -16.08 -10.77 -15.20
CA PRO A 128 -17.21 -9.85 -15.35
C PRO A 128 -16.88 -8.67 -16.30
N PRO A 129 -17.89 -7.99 -16.88
CA PRO A 129 -17.66 -6.85 -17.77
C PRO A 129 -16.77 -5.75 -17.18
N LEU A 130 -16.87 -5.56 -15.87
CA LEU A 130 -15.98 -4.72 -15.07
C LEU A 130 -15.51 -5.54 -13.86
N LEU A 131 -14.20 -5.70 -13.74
CA LEU A 131 -13.57 -6.35 -12.59
C LEU A 131 -12.53 -5.40 -11.98
N VAL A 132 -12.72 -5.05 -10.71
CA VAL A 132 -11.78 -4.23 -9.94
C VAL A 132 -11.15 -5.11 -8.87
N LEU A 133 -9.83 -5.22 -8.89
CA LEU A 133 -9.06 -6.01 -7.94
C LEU A 133 -8.18 -5.08 -7.10
N HIS A 134 -8.23 -5.26 -5.79
CA HIS A 134 -7.27 -4.67 -4.86
C HIS A 134 -6.24 -5.71 -4.48
N GLY A 135 -4.97 -5.34 -4.56
CA GLY A 135 -3.87 -6.21 -4.21
C GLY A 135 -2.66 -5.43 -3.75
N GLU A 136 -1.54 -6.12 -3.62
CA GLU A 136 -0.29 -5.56 -3.15
C GLU A 136 0.84 -5.97 -4.11
N LEU A 137 1.58 -4.99 -4.62
CA LEU A 137 2.83 -5.25 -5.34
C LEU A 137 3.93 -5.41 -4.29
N PHE A 138 4.65 -6.52 -4.35
CA PHE A 138 5.70 -6.82 -3.39
C PHE A 138 6.91 -7.43 -4.09
N LEU A 139 8.08 -7.30 -3.47
CA LEU A 139 9.29 -7.97 -3.93
C LEU A 139 9.26 -9.41 -3.43
N LYS A 140 9.29 -10.37 -4.35
CA LYS A 140 9.38 -11.79 -3.99
C LYS A 140 10.80 -12.08 -3.50
N VAL A 141 10.95 -12.32 -2.21
CA VAL A 141 12.25 -12.66 -1.60
C VAL A 141 12.17 -14.08 -1.05
N THR A 142 12.87 -14.99 -1.72
CA THR A 142 12.97 -16.39 -1.31
C THR A 142 14.05 -16.52 -0.24
N HIS A 143 13.73 -17.17 0.89
CA HIS A 143 14.65 -17.46 2.01
C HIS A 143 15.02 -16.28 2.94
N HIS A 144 14.39 -15.12 2.81
CA HIS A 144 14.61 -14.03 3.76
C HIS A 144 13.69 -14.15 4.98
N LYS A 145 14.30 -14.18 6.17
CA LYS A 145 13.59 -14.08 7.45
C LYS A 145 14.06 -12.83 8.18
N GLN A 146 13.18 -11.84 8.27
CA GLN A 146 13.50 -10.53 8.84
C GLN A 146 14.03 -10.61 10.29
N LYS A 147 13.55 -11.56 11.09
CA LYS A 147 14.02 -11.77 12.47
C LYS A 147 15.50 -12.20 12.54
N GLU A 148 15.99 -12.89 11.51
CA GLU A 148 17.36 -13.43 11.46
C GLU A 148 18.31 -12.51 10.69
N ALA A 149 17.83 -11.91 9.58
CA ALA A 149 18.66 -11.16 8.63
C ALA A 149 18.44 -9.63 8.64
N GLY A 150 17.50 -9.13 9.44
CA GLY A 150 17.13 -7.71 9.46
C GLY A 150 16.12 -7.31 8.39
N GLY A 151 15.75 -6.03 8.34
CA GLY A 151 14.88 -5.47 7.31
C GLY A 151 15.65 -5.23 6.00
N ILE A 152 15.01 -5.51 4.86
CA ILE A 152 15.56 -5.22 3.52
C ILE A 152 14.83 -4.08 2.83
N ASN A 153 13.93 -3.41 3.54
CA ASN A 153 13.11 -2.32 3.03
C ASN A 153 12.42 -2.64 1.68
N ALA A 154 11.94 -3.89 1.53
CA ALA A 154 11.39 -4.43 0.28
C ALA A 154 10.25 -3.56 -0.26
N ARG A 155 9.39 -3.07 0.64
CA ARG A 155 8.31 -2.13 0.33
C ARG A 155 8.82 -0.87 -0.38
N ALA A 156 9.87 -0.23 0.12
CA ALA A 156 10.41 0.98 -0.50
C ALA A 156 11.07 0.70 -1.85
N LEU A 157 11.68 -0.48 -2.04
CA LEU A 157 12.22 -0.89 -3.35
C LEU A 157 11.10 -0.99 -4.39
N VAL A 158 9.97 -1.60 -4.05
CA VAL A 158 8.82 -1.70 -4.95
C VAL A 158 8.23 -0.33 -5.23
N ALA A 159 8.03 0.50 -4.19
CA ALA A 159 7.56 1.87 -4.36
C ALA A 159 8.48 2.65 -5.31
N GLY A 160 9.80 2.57 -5.08
CA GLY A 160 10.81 3.23 -5.89
C GLY A 160 10.79 2.79 -7.35
N ALA A 161 10.66 1.49 -7.61
CA ALA A 161 10.53 0.93 -8.95
C ALA A 161 9.28 1.48 -9.66
N MET A 162 8.13 1.48 -8.99
CA MET A 162 6.89 2.00 -9.56
C MET A 162 6.87 3.51 -9.73
N MET A 163 7.76 4.25 -9.08
CA MET A 163 7.89 5.69 -9.24
C MET A 163 8.89 6.10 -10.35
N LYS A 164 9.62 5.16 -10.98
CA LYS A 164 10.55 5.47 -12.09
C LYS A 164 9.84 6.17 -13.26
N LYS A 165 10.55 7.09 -13.93
CA LYS A 165 10.01 7.85 -15.09
C LYS A 165 9.93 6.96 -16.34
N SER A 166 10.86 6.02 -16.45
CA SER A 166 10.91 5.01 -17.50
C SER A 166 10.87 3.62 -16.85
N PRO A 167 10.29 2.62 -17.52
CA PRO A 167 10.31 1.22 -17.08
C PRO A 167 11.74 0.73 -16.77
#